data_AF-A0A0G4J1C2-F1
#
_entry.id   AF-A0A0G4J1C2-F1
#
_cell.length_a   1.000
_cell.length_b   1.000
_cell.length_c   1.000
_cell.angle_alpha   90.00
_cell.angle_beta   90.00
_cell.angle_gamma   90.00
#
_symmetry.space_group_name_H-M   'P 1'
#
loop_
_entity.id
_entity.type
_entity.pdbx_description
1 polymer ?
#
loop_
_entity_poly.entity_id
_entity_poly.type
_entity_poly.pdbx_seq_one_letter_code
_entity_poly.pdbx_strand_id
1 'polypeptide(L)'
;MTTCGNVQLNRIVQSRVSMQNDRERNFHVFYYLLEGASDDDKRAWSLRPASDFIYLNRTGCYAIADENPADEYRQLKDAMRTSGFTDDEVHNILSVIVTVLHLGNLSIAQASNDGSSIESSDRELDVITKILQCSKGDVSLALTQRFSIVRTEHVTMVNDVQQAESTRDTLAQQLYERTFDFIVRRLNEELSATGRSPSARVPAHSLSILLLDMFGFESFKVNSFEQLCINYANERLQMLFNDYVFGFEMKAYEDEGLALGNISYNSNQPCIDLFEQKPLGIIRILEEECKFPKATDASFLSKVEAQFAGAANDRSPFVKQRFGGPIFSIRHYSGVVPYTVTGFLAKNRQQFSTSLARLVTEHSKSIFIRHLFDDLVEVPDPTPASSGRESTTSTTTKRTLISQFHASLTSLVSRLSSCEPHFIRCIKSNSRNAPMAFDSGMIASQLRDIGVLEAIRIRSEGFPQRHTFTDLLHRFACLLPTRNQPVNVDARQQIVALLDHLGIEFPSVHVQLGRTKVFFKSHVYERLEFLVGCAFAESATRIQATFRRFRAQRLYGRKRQSALFLQARLRRCVVRSAHATAWPG
;
A
#
# COMPACT_ATOMS: atom_id res chain seq x y z
N MET A 1 -11.99 18.90 -14.62
CA MET A 1 -12.05 17.65 -13.82
C MET A 1 -11.06 17.82 -12.72
N THR A 2 -11.53 17.74 -11.48
CA THR A 2 -10.68 17.98 -10.32
C THR A 2 -10.27 16.64 -9.74
N THR A 3 -8.97 16.37 -9.75
CA THR A 3 -8.37 15.11 -9.30
C THR A 3 -7.70 15.32 -7.94
N CYS A 4 -7.81 14.36 -7.04
CA CYS A 4 -7.13 14.37 -5.73
C CYS A 4 -6.42 13.04 -5.50
N GLY A 5 -5.30 13.07 -4.77
CA GLY A 5 -4.55 11.88 -4.37
C GLY A 5 -4.60 11.65 -2.86
N ASN A 6 -4.44 10.40 -2.42
CA ASN A 6 -4.25 10.06 -1.01
C ASN A 6 -3.31 8.85 -0.90
N VAL A 7 -2.37 8.92 0.04
CA VAL A 7 -1.42 7.88 0.39
C VAL A 7 -1.71 7.43 1.81
N GLN A 8 -1.95 6.14 1.99
CA GLN A 8 -2.05 5.50 3.30
C GLN A 8 -0.97 4.44 3.41
N LEU A 9 -0.29 4.42 4.55
CA LEU A 9 0.83 3.52 4.78
C LEU A 9 0.58 2.67 6.03
N ASN A 10 0.80 1.37 5.90
CA ASN A 10 0.64 0.39 7.00
C ASN A 10 2.02 -0.16 7.35
N ARG A 11 2.60 0.25 8.50
CA ARG A 11 4.00 -0.07 8.85
C ARG A 11 4.10 -1.21 9.85
N ILE A 12 5.16 -1.99 9.69
CA ILE A 12 5.53 -3.10 10.58
C ILE A 12 7.05 -3.15 10.83
N VAL A 13 7.89 -2.60 9.94
CA VAL A 13 9.36 -2.80 9.96
C VAL A 13 10.09 -1.70 10.74
N GLN A 14 9.68 -1.45 11.98
CA GLN A 14 10.25 -0.39 12.82
C GLN A 14 11.62 -0.74 13.40
N SER A 15 11.83 -2.02 13.71
CA SER A 15 13.07 -2.53 14.29
C SER A 15 14.28 -2.33 13.37
N ARG A 16 14.08 -2.17 12.05
CA ARG A 16 15.15 -1.92 11.07
C ARG A 16 15.98 -0.67 11.38
N VAL A 17 15.39 0.33 12.06
CA VAL A 17 16.10 1.55 12.47
C VAL A 17 17.26 1.23 13.41
N SER A 18 17.05 0.35 14.40
CA SER A 18 18.04 0.02 15.43
C SER A 18 18.75 -1.32 15.20
N MET A 19 18.16 -2.25 14.45
CA MET A 19 18.71 -3.59 14.19
C MET A 19 18.42 -4.05 12.77
N GLN A 20 19.41 -4.62 12.07
CA GLN A 20 19.27 -5.15 10.71
C GLN A 20 19.64 -6.64 10.69
N ASN A 21 19.00 -7.42 9.80
CA ASN A 21 19.40 -8.81 9.60
C ASN A 21 20.70 -8.89 8.80
N ASP A 22 21.36 -10.05 8.86
CA ASP A 22 22.58 -10.31 8.08
C ASP A 22 22.40 -9.95 6.60
N ARG A 23 23.38 -9.22 6.06
CA ARG A 23 23.42 -8.73 4.66
C ARG A 23 22.33 -7.71 4.29
N GLU A 24 21.52 -7.25 5.23
CA GLU A 24 20.64 -6.11 5.02
C GLU A 24 21.32 -4.79 5.40
N ARG A 25 20.80 -3.68 4.90
CA ARG A 25 21.17 -2.33 5.33
C ARG A 25 19.99 -1.63 5.99
N ASN A 26 20.29 -0.52 6.66
CA ASN A 26 19.27 0.38 7.19
C ASN A 26 18.59 1.17 6.04
N PHE A 27 17.64 2.03 6.36
CA PHE A 27 16.94 2.86 5.37
C PHE A 27 17.92 3.75 4.58
N HIS A 28 17.62 3.94 3.28
CA HIS A 28 18.55 4.61 2.37
C HIS A 28 18.89 6.05 2.77
N VAL A 29 17.93 6.76 3.38
CA VAL A 29 18.09 8.16 3.80
C VAL A 29 19.32 8.39 4.68
N PHE A 30 19.72 7.41 5.50
CA PHE A 30 20.92 7.51 6.33
C PHE A 30 22.18 7.57 5.47
N TYR A 31 22.32 6.69 4.49
CA TYR A 31 23.49 6.63 3.61
C TYR A 31 23.51 7.83 2.65
N TYR A 32 22.35 8.26 2.16
CA TYR A 32 22.20 9.45 1.31
C TYR A 32 22.65 10.71 2.05
N LEU A 33 22.23 10.86 3.31
CA LEU A 33 22.62 11.98 4.16
C LEU A 33 24.13 12.02 4.41
N LEU A 34 24.73 10.88 4.77
CA LEU A 34 26.16 10.84 5.11
C LEU A 34 27.07 11.17 3.92
N GLU A 35 26.70 10.72 2.72
CA GLU A 35 27.49 10.97 1.52
C GLU A 35 27.15 12.34 0.88
N GLY A 36 25.86 12.66 0.75
CA GLY A 36 25.37 13.80 -0.03
C GLY A 36 25.24 15.13 0.71
N ALA A 37 25.32 15.16 2.05
CA ALA A 37 25.26 16.42 2.81
C ALA A 37 26.41 17.37 2.42
N SER A 38 26.18 18.68 2.55
CA SER A 38 27.24 19.68 2.34
C SER A 38 28.31 19.59 3.42
N ASP A 39 29.52 20.06 3.16
CA ASP A 39 30.59 20.06 4.17
C ASP A 39 30.24 20.91 5.41
N ASP A 40 29.45 21.97 5.21
CA ASP A 40 28.91 22.78 6.31
C ASP A 40 27.92 21.99 7.16
N ASP A 41 26.98 21.28 6.54
CA ASP A 41 26.02 20.42 7.24
C ASP A 41 26.74 19.27 7.96
N LYS A 42 27.72 18.64 7.31
CA LYS A 42 28.53 17.56 7.92
C LYS A 42 29.25 18.04 9.19
N ARG A 43 29.81 19.26 9.17
CA ARG A 43 30.39 19.89 10.37
C ARG A 43 29.35 20.24 11.41
N ALA A 44 28.23 20.85 11.01
CA ALA A 44 27.18 21.32 11.92
C ALA A 44 26.48 20.17 12.66
N TRP A 45 26.34 19.03 11.99
CA TRP A 45 25.70 17.82 12.49
C TRP A 45 26.69 16.75 12.96
N SER A 46 28.00 17.02 12.97
CA SER A 46 29.04 16.06 13.38
C SER A 46 28.93 14.71 12.67
N LEU A 47 28.64 14.73 11.37
CA LEU A 47 28.49 13.52 10.55
C LEU A 47 29.84 12.85 10.31
N ARG A 48 29.82 11.51 10.35
CA ARG A 48 30.97 10.62 10.16
C ARG A 48 30.64 9.55 9.11
N PRO A 49 31.63 8.78 8.63
CA PRO A 49 31.35 7.64 7.76
C PRO A 49 30.37 6.64 8.40
N ALA A 50 29.61 5.91 7.58
CA ALA A 50 28.60 4.96 8.04
C ALA A 50 29.16 3.86 8.96
N SER A 51 30.45 3.53 8.84
CA SER A 51 31.17 2.59 9.73
C SER A 51 31.17 3.02 11.19
N ASP A 52 31.05 4.32 11.46
CA ASP A 52 31.21 4.88 12.79
C ASP A 52 29.88 4.90 13.56
N PHE A 53 28.74 4.66 12.88
CA PHE A 53 27.42 4.65 13.50
C PHE A 53 26.92 3.23 13.77
N ILE A 54 26.60 2.93 15.04
CA ILE A 54 26.19 1.61 15.51
C ILE A 54 24.90 1.11 14.83
N TYR A 55 24.00 2.03 14.45
CA TYR A 55 22.78 1.67 13.71
C TYR A 55 23.01 1.38 12.22
N LEU A 56 24.22 1.59 11.68
CA LEU A 56 24.55 1.37 10.27
C LEU A 56 25.64 0.31 10.06
N ASN A 57 26.50 0.06 11.05
CA ASN A 57 27.71 -0.73 10.88
C ASN A 57 27.60 -2.23 11.20
N ARG A 58 26.46 -2.70 11.70
CA ARG A 58 26.30 -4.09 12.18
C ARG A 58 26.46 -5.15 11.09
N THR A 59 26.04 -4.85 9.87
CA THR A 59 26.02 -5.83 8.77
C THR A 59 27.21 -5.70 7.83
N GLY A 60 28.01 -4.64 7.97
CA GLY A 60 29.09 -4.28 7.03
C GLY A 60 28.60 -3.91 5.63
N CYS A 61 27.30 -3.77 5.41
CA CYS A 61 26.70 -3.49 4.11
C CYS A 61 26.38 -1.99 3.97
N TYR A 62 27.27 -1.25 3.29
CA TYR A 62 27.17 0.21 3.17
C TYR A 62 26.79 0.70 1.76
N ALA A 63 27.14 -0.05 0.72
CA ALA A 63 26.96 0.36 -0.68
C ALA A 63 25.97 -0.55 -1.42
N ILE A 64 25.28 0.03 -2.40
CA ILE A 64 24.45 -0.69 -3.37
C ILE A 64 25.16 -0.59 -4.73
N ALA A 65 25.16 -1.69 -5.48
CA ALA A 65 25.72 -1.70 -6.83
C ALA A 65 24.91 -0.75 -7.73
N ASP A 66 25.61 0.02 -8.56
CA ASP A 66 25.03 0.95 -9.54
C ASP A 66 24.24 2.15 -8.97
N GLU A 67 24.42 2.46 -7.69
CA GLU A 67 23.78 3.60 -7.01
C GLU A 67 24.82 4.61 -6.52
N ASN A 68 24.62 5.91 -6.78
CA ASN A 68 25.44 6.99 -6.22
C ASN A 68 24.67 7.71 -5.10
N PRO A 69 25.00 7.47 -3.81
CA PRO A 69 24.28 8.05 -2.68
C PRO A 69 24.19 9.58 -2.67
N ALA A 70 25.20 10.27 -3.20
CA ALA A 70 25.21 11.73 -3.26
C ALA A 70 24.22 12.28 -4.30
N ASP A 71 24.05 11.57 -5.42
CA ASP A 71 23.06 11.93 -6.44
C ASP A 71 21.65 11.61 -5.95
N GLU A 72 21.46 10.47 -5.29
CA GLU A 72 20.19 10.10 -4.65
C GLU A 72 19.76 11.09 -3.56
N TYR A 73 20.70 11.61 -2.76
CA TYR A 73 20.41 12.66 -1.79
C TYR A 73 19.90 13.95 -2.44
N ARG A 74 20.49 14.33 -3.57
CA ARG A 74 20.05 15.50 -4.34
C ARG A 74 18.64 15.29 -4.88
N GLN A 75 18.39 14.12 -5.49
CA GLN A 75 17.07 13.74 -5.99
C GLN A 75 16.02 13.72 -4.87
N LEU A 76 16.36 13.21 -3.69
CA LEU A 76 15.48 13.22 -2.52
C LEU A 76 15.08 14.65 -2.14
N LYS A 77 16.04 15.58 -2.02
CA LYS A 77 15.76 16.98 -1.70
C LYS A 77 14.92 17.67 -2.77
N ASP A 78 15.22 17.43 -4.04
CA ASP A 78 14.48 18.00 -5.17
C ASP A 78 13.04 17.46 -5.23
N ALA A 79 12.85 16.17 -4.93
CA ALA A 79 11.53 15.55 -4.81
C ALA A 79 10.73 16.16 -3.65
N MET A 80 11.35 16.38 -2.48
CA MET A 80 10.67 17.03 -1.34
C MET A 80 10.23 18.46 -1.69
N ARG A 81 11.10 19.25 -2.33
CA ARG A 81 10.76 20.62 -2.77
C ARG A 81 9.63 20.64 -3.79
N THR A 82 9.68 19.75 -4.78
CA THR A 82 8.62 19.59 -5.79
C THR A 82 7.30 19.15 -5.16
N SER A 83 7.36 18.44 -4.03
CA SER A 83 6.18 17.99 -3.27
C SER A 83 5.66 19.00 -2.25
N GLY A 84 6.11 20.26 -2.30
CA GLY A 84 5.58 21.35 -1.46
C GLY A 84 6.20 21.47 -0.06
N PHE A 85 7.33 20.79 0.20
CA PHE A 85 8.08 20.97 1.46
C PHE A 85 8.96 22.22 1.38
N THR A 86 8.94 23.02 2.43
CA THR A 86 9.84 24.17 2.61
C THR A 86 11.26 23.71 2.95
N ASP A 87 12.28 24.55 2.68
CA ASP A 87 13.66 24.22 3.03
C ASP A 87 13.85 24.02 4.56
N ASP A 88 13.08 24.75 5.38
CA ASP A 88 13.06 24.59 6.85
C ASP A 88 12.47 23.23 7.27
N GLU A 89 11.38 22.79 6.65
CA GLU A 89 10.80 21.46 6.90
C GLU A 89 11.77 20.35 6.49
N VAL A 90 12.44 20.49 5.34
CA VAL A 90 13.47 19.52 4.88
C VAL A 90 14.63 19.48 5.87
N HIS A 91 15.13 20.64 6.32
CA HIS A 91 16.19 20.70 7.33
C HIS A 91 15.77 20.04 8.65
N ASN A 92 14.57 20.33 9.13
CA ASN A 92 14.02 19.74 10.35
C ASN A 92 13.88 18.21 10.25
N ILE A 93 13.33 17.70 9.13
CA ILE A 93 13.24 16.26 8.86
C ILE A 93 14.63 15.62 8.92
N LEU A 94 15.61 16.18 8.19
CA LEU A 94 16.98 15.63 8.15
C LEU A 94 17.65 15.70 9.54
N SER A 95 17.42 16.76 10.32
CA SER A 95 17.95 16.85 11.68
C SER A 95 17.43 15.75 12.61
N VAL A 96 16.19 15.29 12.43
CA VAL A 96 15.68 14.12 13.18
C VAL A 96 16.42 12.85 12.77
N ILE A 97 16.67 12.67 11.46
CA ILE A 97 17.47 11.54 10.95
C ILE A 97 18.89 11.56 11.53
N VAL A 98 19.51 12.73 11.65
CA VAL A 98 20.80 12.93 12.35
C VAL A 98 20.68 12.48 13.82
N THR A 99 19.66 12.95 14.53
CA THR A 99 19.43 12.60 15.95
C THR A 99 19.33 11.09 16.15
N VAL A 100 18.65 10.38 15.24
CA VAL A 100 18.53 8.92 15.25
C VAL A 100 19.91 8.25 15.14
N LEU A 101 20.81 8.74 14.28
CA LEU A 101 22.16 8.20 14.16
C LEU A 101 22.99 8.40 15.44
N HIS A 102 22.96 9.61 16.01
CA HIS A 102 23.69 9.91 17.24
C HIS A 102 23.14 9.16 18.46
N LEU A 103 21.82 8.94 18.53
CA LEU A 103 21.22 8.10 19.57
C LEU A 103 21.84 6.70 19.58
N GLY A 104 22.09 6.08 18.42
CA GLY A 104 22.70 4.75 18.37
C GLY A 104 24.11 4.68 18.96
N ASN A 105 24.85 5.80 18.95
CA ASN A 105 26.22 5.89 19.44
C ASN A 105 26.34 6.37 20.88
N LEU A 106 25.23 6.79 21.50
CA LEU A 106 25.23 7.28 22.86
C LEU A 106 25.63 6.16 23.83
N SER A 107 26.70 6.39 24.60
CA SER A 107 27.25 5.40 25.51
C SER A 107 26.50 5.41 26.84
N ILE A 108 25.98 4.25 27.23
CA ILE A 108 25.27 4.04 28.50
C ILE A 108 26.14 3.13 29.37
N ALA A 109 26.59 3.66 30.51
CA ALA A 109 27.47 2.96 31.44
C ALA A 109 26.72 2.51 32.69
N GLN A 110 27.21 1.44 33.32
CA GLN A 110 26.72 0.98 34.62
C GLN A 110 27.04 2.03 35.70
N ALA A 111 26.02 2.47 36.42
CA ALA A 111 26.16 3.34 37.58
C ALA A 111 26.51 2.53 38.84
N SER A 112 26.96 3.22 39.89
CA SER A 112 27.40 2.61 41.16
C SER A 112 26.30 1.90 41.97
N ASN A 113 25.02 2.03 41.58
CA ASN A 113 23.85 1.56 42.31
C ASN A 113 23.00 0.54 41.50
N ASP A 114 23.64 -0.31 40.70
CA ASP A 114 22.99 -1.22 39.73
C ASP A 114 22.15 -0.54 38.63
N GLY A 115 22.09 0.79 38.60
CA GLY A 115 21.43 1.58 37.56
C GLY A 115 22.30 1.89 36.34
N SER A 116 21.77 2.70 35.43
CA SER A 116 22.49 3.21 34.25
C SER A 116 22.80 4.71 34.38
N SER A 117 23.86 5.15 33.71
CA SER A 117 24.27 6.55 33.65
C SER A 117 24.83 6.90 32.27
N ILE A 118 24.75 8.18 31.90
CA ILE A 118 25.27 8.74 30.65
C ILE A 118 26.20 9.88 31.01
N GLU A 119 27.42 9.87 30.48
CA GLU A 119 28.41 10.91 30.75
C GLU A 119 27.97 12.24 30.16
N SER A 120 28.02 13.32 30.95
CA SER A 120 27.64 14.65 30.49
C SER A 120 28.58 15.23 29.44
N SER A 121 29.82 14.72 29.37
CA SER A 121 30.84 15.03 28.36
C SER A 121 30.70 14.24 27.07
N ASP A 122 29.72 13.33 26.95
CA ASP A 122 29.51 12.57 25.72
C ASP A 122 29.14 13.53 24.57
N ARG A 123 29.96 13.51 23.52
CA ARG A 123 29.78 14.34 22.32
C ARG A 123 28.48 14.03 21.57
N GLU A 124 27.99 12.79 21.64
CA GLU A 124 26.75 12.40 20.98
C GLU A 124 25.56 13.10 21.65
N LEU A 125 25.63 13.25 22.98
CA LEU A 125 24.63 13.96 23.78
C LEU A 125 24.56 15.46 23.44
N ASP A 126 25.69 16.09 23.11
CA ASP A 126 25.73 17.48 22.63
C ASP A 126 24.92 17.67 21.34
N VAL A 127 25.08 16.75 20.38
CA VAL A 127 24.36 16.82 19.10
C VAL A 127 22.86 16.58 19.30
N ILE A 128 22.52 15.53 20.06
CA ILE A 128 21.12 15.16 20.35
C ILE A 128 20.39 16.32 21.04
N THR A 129 20.98 16.89 22.08
CA THR A 129 20.37 17.98 22.85
C THR A 129 20.24 19.28 22.06
N LYS A 130 21.17 19.56 21.15
CA LYS A 130 21.09 20.72 20.24
C LYS A 130 19.90 20.60 19.29
N ILE A 131 19.64 19.42 18.73
CA ILE A 131 18.54 19.20 17.76
C ILE A 131 17.19 19.07 18.47
N LEU A 132 17.12 18.30 19.55
CA LEU A 132 15.91 18.20 20.39
C LEU A 132 15.64 19.49 21.17
N GLN A 133 16.61 20.39 21.28
CA GLN A 133 16.54 21.64 22.04
C GLN A 133 16.09 21.43 23.50
N CYS A 134 16.67 20.42 24.17
CA CYS A 134 16.43 20.09 25.58
C CYS A 134 17.76 20.07 26.36
N SER A 135 17.71 19.97 27.69
CA SER A 135 18.95 19.89 28.48
C SER A 135 19.56 18.47 28.43
N LYS A 136 20.88 18.37 28.59
CA LYS A 136 21.58 17.08 28.76
C LYS A 136 20.98 16.24 29.88
N GLY A 137 20.62 16.89 30.99
CA GLY A 137 19.98 16.23 32.14
C GLY A 137 18.64 15.60 31.77
N ASP A 138 17.80 16.30 31.01
CA ASP A 138 16.48 15.79 30.62
C ASP A 138 16.60 14.52 29.75
N VAL A 139 17.52 14.53 28.77
CA VAL A 139 17.76 13.36 27.91
C VAL A 139 18.30 12.19 28.74
N SER A 140 19.31 12.43 29.59
CA SER A 140 19.89 11.40 30.43
C SER A 140 18.86 10.78 31.38
N LEU A 141 18.04 11.60 32.04
CA LEU A 141 16.97 11.13 32.93
C LEU A 141 15.90 10.35 32.15
N ALA A 142 15.50 10.82 30.96
CA ALA A 142 14.49 10.15 30.17
C ALA A 142 14.90 8.74 29.69
N LEU A 143 16.20 8.53 29.45
CA LEU A 143 16.75 7.24 29.03
C LEU A 143 17.07 6.31 30.22
N THR A 144 17.60 6.86 31.30
CA THR A 144 18.07 6.08 32.47
C THR A 144 17.00 5.88 33.54
N GLN A 145 15.87 6.57 33.46
CA GLN A 145 14.79 6.47 34.45
C GLN A 145 13.43 6.26 33.79
N ARG A 146 12.61 5.42 34.43
CA ARG A 146 11.22 5.19 34.05
C ARG A 146 10.29 5.78 35.11
N PHE A 147 9.52 6.78 34.70
CA PHE A 147 8.41 7.31 35.49
C PHE A 147 7.16 6.47 35.27
N SER A 148 6.47 6.08 36.34
CA SER A 148 5.17 5.41 36.29
C SER A 148 4.25 5.99 37.37
N ILE A 149 2.98 6.22 37.02
CA ILE A 149 1.97 6.65 37.99
C ILE A 149 1.18 5.41 38.39
N VAL A 150 1.27 5.03 39.67
CA VAL A 150 0.54 3.88 40.21
C VAL A 150 -0.39 4.41 41.29
N ARG A 151 -1.71 4.32 41.06
CA ARG A 151 -2.74 4.72 42.04
C ARG A 151 -2.45 6.09 42.69
N THR A 152 -2.23 7.12 41.87
CA THR A 152 -1.90 8.52 42.24
C THR A 152 -0.50 8.80 42.80
N GLU A 153 0.35 7.81 43.02
CA GLU A 153 1.75 8.03 43.41
C GLU A 153 2.70 8.02 42.21
N HIS A 154 3.62 8.98 42.18
CA HIS A 154 4.70 9.05 41.20
C HIS A 154 5.84 8.15 41.63
N VAL A 155 6.05 7.06 40.91
CA VAL A 155 7.16 6.13 41.14
C VAL A 155 8.20 6.31 40.04
N THR A 156 9.43 6.62 40.44
CA THR A 156 10.60 6.70 39.57
C THR A 156 11.46 5.46 39.81
N MET A 157 11.72 4.70 38.75
CA MET A 157 12.63 3.56 38.78
C MET A 157 13.84 3.84 37.92
N VAL A 158 15.02 3.43 38.37
CA VAL A 158 16.25 3.52 37.58
C VAL A 158 16.33 2.31 36.67
N ASN A 159 16.56 2.54 35.38
CA ASN A 159 16.76 1.49 34.39
C ASN A 159 18.18 0.93 34.53
N ASP A 160 18.33 -0.38 34.41
CA ASP A 160 19.64 -0.99 34.17
C ASP A 160 20.16 -0.61 32.76
N VAL A 161 21.40 -0.99 32.44
CA VAL A 161 22.04 -0.65 31.15
C VAL A 161 21.22 -1.18 29.96
N GLN A 162 20.75 -2.43 30.02
CA GLN A 162 20.00 -3.04 28.92
C GLN A 162 18.62 -2.39 28.71
N GLN A 163 17.95 -2.02 29.80
CA GLN A 163 16.68 -1.31 29.77
C GLN A 163 16.85 0.11 29.21
N ALA A 164 17.93 0.79 29.57
CA ALA A 164 18.24 2.12 29.06
C ALA A 164 18.62 2.10 27.57
N GLU A 165 19.38 1.10 27.11
CA GLU A 165 19.65 0.85 25.68
C GLU A 165 18.35 0.59 24.90
N SER A 166 17.47 -0.27 25.44
CA SER A 166 16.15 -0.53 24.84
C SER A 166 15.28 0.73 24.77
N THR A 167 15.36 1.59 25.80
CA THR A 167 14.65 2.89 25.84
C THR A 167 15.21 3.86 24.78
N ARG A 168 16.53 3.91 24.60
CA ARG A 168 17.21 4.69 23.55
C ARG A 168 16.81 4.22 22.16
N ASP A 169 16.80 2.91 21.92
CA ASP A 169 16.38 2.32 20.64
C ASP A 169 14.90 2.63 20.36
N THR A 170 14.04 2.59 21.38
CA THR A 170 12.63 2.98 21.29
C THR A 170 12.46 4.45 20.90
N LEU A 171 13.23 5.37 21.53
CA LEU A 171 13.20 6.79 21.16
C LEU A 171 13.63 6.99 19.69
N ALA A 172 14.69 6.32 19.24
CA ALA A 172 15.17 6.40 17.87
C ALA A 172 14.12 5.91 16.85
N GLN A 173 13.48 4.78 17.13
CA GLN A 173 12.40 4.24 16.29
C GLN A 173 11.19 5.19 16.23
N GLN A 174 10.78 5.75 17.37
CA GLN A 174 9.64 6.66 17.44
C GLN A 174 9.89 8.00 16.75
N LEU A 175 11.08 8.58 16.90
CA LEU A 175 11.47 9.79 16.17
C LEU A 175 11.39 9.56 14.66
N TYR A 176 12.00 8.48 14.16
CA TYR A 176 11.98 8.13 12.74
C TYR A 176 10.54 7.90 12.22
N GLU A 177 9.74 7.15 12.98
CA GLU A 177 8.36 6.83 12.62
C GLU A 177 7.48 8.08 12.51
N ARG A 178 7.50 8.92 13.54
CA ARG A 178 6.68 10.14 13.57
C ARG A 178 7.11 11.15 12.51
N THR A 179 8.41 11.26 12.22
CA THR A 179 8.89 12.07 11.09
C THR A 179 8.33 11.57 9.77
N PHE A 180 8.29 10.26 9.53
CA PHE A 180 7.72 9.75 8.29
C PHE A 180 6.19 9.91 8.26
N ASP A 181 5.47 9.73 9.39
CA ASP A 181 4.04 10.07 9.46
C ASP A 181 3.79 11.54 9.10
N PHE A 182 4.68 12.44 9.54
CA PHE A 182 4.64 13.84 9.14
C PHE A 182 4.81 14.02 7.63
N ILE A 183 5.78 13.34 7.01
CA ILE A 183 6.00 13.36 5.56
C ILE A 183 4.73 12.93 4.81
N VAL A 184 4.12 11.80 5.20
CA VAL A 184 2.90 11.28 4.55
C VAL A 184 1.72 12.24 4.72
N ARG A 185 1.55 12.82 5.91
CA ARG A 185 0.48 13.81 6.16
C ARG A 185 0.66 15.05 5.28
N ARG A 186 1.88 15.60 5.22
CA ARG A 186 2.21 16.77 4.40
C ARG A 186 1.98 16.51 2.91
N LEU A 187 2.39 15.33 2.42
CA LEU A 187 2.10 14.90 1.04
C LEU A 187 0.59 14.82 0.78
N ASN A 188 -0.18 14.25 1.71
CA ASN A 188 -1.63 14.15 1.57
C ASN A 188 -2.33 15.52 1.58
N GLU A 189 -1.84 16.47 2.38
CA GLU A 189 -2.32 17.86 2.38
C GLU A 189 -2.11 18.50 1.00
N GLU A 190 -0.91 18.35 0.41
CA GLU A 190 -0.58 18.90 -0.90
C GLU A 190 -1.40 18.26 -2.04
N LEU A 191 -1.54 16.93 -2.01
CA LEU A 191 -2.36 16.16 -2.97
C LEU A 191 -3.87 16.45 -2.84
N SER A 192 -4.30 16.96 -1.68
CA SER A 192 -5.69 17.38 -1.44
C SER A 192 -5.92 18.84 -1.83
N ALA A 193 -4.92 19.71 -1.59
CA ALA A 193 -4.96 21.15 -1.87
C ALA A 193 -5.05 21.45 -3.38
N THR A 194 -4.37 20.64 -4.20
CA THR A 194 -4.41 20.73 -5.67
C THR A 194 -5.78 20.42 -6.29
N GLY A 195 -6.77 20.05 -5.47
CA GLY A 195 -8.11 19.67 -5.94
C GLY A 195 -9.32 20.30 -5.25
N ARG A 196 -9.20 21.16 -4.21
CA ARG A 196 -10.40 21.70 -3.53
C ARG A 196 -10.23 23.08 -2.90
N SER A 197 -11.32 23.87 -3.01
CA SER A 197 -11.68 24.83 -1.97
C SER A 197 -12.15 24.06 -0.72
N PRO A 198 -11.76 24.43 0.52
CA PRO A 198 -12.00 23.67 1.76
C PRO A 198 -13.46 23.29 2.08
N SER A 199 -14.43 23.80 1.31
CA SER A 199 -15.87 23.61 1.49
C SER A 199 -16.54 22.67 0.45
N ALA A 200 -15.83 22.24 -0.60
CA ALA A 200 -16.43 21.43 -1.66
C ALA A 200 -16.53 19.94 -1.28
N ARG A 201 -17.75 19.46 -1.01
CA ARG A 201 -18.04 18.02 -0.85
C ARG A 201 -17.59 17.25 -2.10
N VAL A 202 -17.03 16.05 -1.90
CA VAL A 202 -16.80 15.08 -2.99
C VAL A 202 -18.15 14.88 -3.71
N PRO A 203 -18.28 15.10 -5.02
CA PRO A 203 -19.49 14.74 -5.74
C PRO A 203 -19.75 13.24 -5.54
N ALA A 204 -21.00 12.85 -5.33
CA ALA A 204 -21.40 11.45 -5.05
C ALA A 204 -21.03 10.43 -6.18
N HIS A 205 -20.43 10.89 -7.28
CA HIS A 205 -20.11 10.11 -8.47
C HIS A 205 -18.64 10.23 -8.91
N SER A 206 -17.70 10.56 -8.01
CA SER A 206 -16.27 10.51 -8.35
C SER A 206 -15.78 9.06 -8.40
N LEU A 207 -15.31 8.62 -9.56
CA LEU A 207 -14.56 7.36 -9.69
C LEU A 207 -13.20 7.50 -9.02
N SER A 208 -12.78 6.49 -8.26
CA SER A 208 -11.46 6.39 -7.65
C SER A 208 -10.75 5.13 -8.11
N ILE A 209 -9.42 5.22 -8.24
CA ILE A 209 -8.55 4.07 -8.47
C ILE A 209 -7.70 3.91 -7.21
N LEU A 210 -7.78 2.73 -6.59
CA LEU A 210 -6.94 2.37 -5.45
C LEU A 210 -5.79 1.51 -5.94
N LEU A 211 -4.57 1.98 -5.72
CA LEU A 211 -3.35 1.21 -5.96
C LEU A 211 -2.83 0.72 -4.61
N LEU A 212 -2.82 -0.60 -4.42
CA LEU A 212 -2.25 -1.24 -3.24
C LEU A 212 -0.88 -1.81 -3.60
N ASP A 213 0.15 -1.25 -2.97
CA ASP A 213 1.48 -1.84 -2.91
C ASP A 213 1.73 -2.37 -1.50
N MET A 214 2.20 -3.61 -1.40
CA MET A 214 2.37 -4.31 -0.13
C MET A 214 3.63 -5.16 -0.15
N PHE A 215 4.19 -5.39 1.05
CA PHE A 215 5.28 -6.35 1.20
C PHE A 215 4.84 -7.74 0.73
N GLY A 216 5.68 -8.38 -0.07
CA GLY A 216 5.50 -9.77 -0.43
C GLY A 216 5.60 -10.69 0.79
N PHE A 217 5.21 -11.94 0.61
CA PHE A 217 5.39 -12.97 1.63
C PHE A 217 6.87 -13.14 1.98
N GLU A 218 7.20 -13.13 3.28
CA GLU A 218 8.58 -13.21 3.77
C GLU A 218 8.83 -14.53 4.51
N SER A 219 9.93 -15.20 4.17
CA SER A 219 10.42 -16.37 4.91
C SER A 219 11.94 -16.33 4.98
N PHE A 220 12.43 -15.91 6.14
CA PHE A 220 13.86 -15.85 6.48
C PHE A 220 14.28 -17.05 7.33
N LYS A 221 15.58 -17.16 7.57
CA LYS A 221 16.14 -18.14 8.52
C LYS A 221 15.58 -17.96 9.93
N VAL A 222 15.37 -16.71 10.34
CA VAL A 222 14.77 -16.33 11.63
C VAL A 222 13.66 -15.33 11.33
N ASN A 223 12.41 -15.73 11.56
CA ASN A 223 11.24 -14.87 11.38
C ASN A 223 10.76 -14.37 12.74
N SER A 224 10.56 -13.06 12.88
CA SER A 224 10.11 -12.43 14.11
C SER A 224 8.66 -11.94 14.01
N PHE A 225 8.25 -11.10 14.96
CA PHE A 225 6.90 -10.55 15.04
C PHE A 225 6.51 -9.79 13.77
N GLU A 226 7.45 -9.08 13.16
CA GLU A 226 7.23 -8.29 11.96
C GLU A 226 6.86 -9.18 10.77
N GLN A 227 7.62 -10.27 10.55
CA GLN A 227 7.30 -11.26 9.52
C GLN A 227 5.94 -11.91 9.76
N LEU A 228 5.57 -12.18 11.02
CA LEU A 228 4.25 -12.73 11.34
C LEU A 228 3.13 -11.78 10.88
N CYS A 229 3.26 -10.48 11.15
CA CYS A 229 2.28 -9.49 10.72
C CYS A 229 2.25 -9.32 9.18
N ILE A 230 3.42 -9.31 8.53
CA ILE A 230 3.53 -9.25 7.05
C ILE A 230 2.84 -10.46 6.41
N ASN A 231 3.14 -11.67 6.90
CA ASN A 231 2.57 -12.91 6.36
C ASN A 231 1.08 -13.02 6.67
N TYR A 232 0.62 -12.55 7.82
CA TYR A 232 -0.82 -12.43 8.13
C TYR A 232 -1.55 -11.49 7.16
N ALA A 233 -0.98 -10.33 6.82
CA ALA A 233 -1.58 -9.45 5.80
C ALA A 233 -1.60 -10.09 4.41
N ASN A 234 -0.55 -10.81 4.04
CA ASN A 234 -0.52 -11.60 2.80
C ASN A 234 -1.61 -12.68 2.78
N GLU A 235 -1.83 -13.41 3.88
CA GLU A 235 -2.93 -14.35 4.00
C GLU A 235 -4.28 -13.68 3.80
N ARG A 236 -4.51 -12.54 4.46
CA ARG A 236 -5.81 -11.84 4.38
C ARG A 236 -6.11 -11.34 2.96
N LEU A 237 -5.09 -10.84 2.25
CA LEU A 237 -5.25 -10.39 0.87
C LEU A 237 -5.35 -11.56 -0.11
N GLN A 238 -4.71 -12.70 0.17
CA GLN A 238 -4.93 -13.93 -0.58
C GLN A 238 -6.36 -14.46 -0.37
N MET A 239 -6.93 -14.33 0.83
CA MET A 239 -8.34 -14.66 1.10
C MET A 239 -9.27 -13.77 0.27
N LEU A 240 -9.02 -12.45 0.23
CA LEU A 240 -9.78 -11.53 -0.63
C LEU A 240 -9.70 -11.92 -2.11
N PHE A 241 -8.51 -12.31 -2.59
CA PHE A 241 -8.33 -12.82 -3.95
C PHE A 241 -9.17 -14.09 -4.18
N ASN A 242 -9.11 -15.05 -3.26
CA ASN A 242 -9.86 -16.29 -3.36
C ASN A 242 -11.39 -16.03 -3.37
N ASP A 243 -11.87 -15.14 -2.50
CA ASP A 243 -13.29 -14.77 -2.43
C ASP A 243 -13.76 -14.07 -3.71
N TYR A 244 -12.93 -13.19 -4.28
CA TYR A 244 -13.26 -12.49 -5.52
C TYR A 244 -13.20 -13.40 -6.75
N VAL A 245 -12.10 -14.13 -6.92
CA VAL A 245 -11.90 -14.97 -8.10
C VAL A 245 -12.82 -16.19 -8.07
N PHE A 246 -13.06 -16.79 -6.90
CA PHE A 246 -13.83 -18.03 -6.81
C PHE A 246 -15.25 -17.80 -6.30
N GLY A 247 -15.41 -17.10 -5.17
CA GLY A 247 -16.71 -16.90 -4.52
C GLY A 247 -17.69 -16.08 -5.37
N PHE A 248 -17.26 -14.92 -5.87
CA PHE A 248 -18.10 -14.10 -6.74
C PHE A 248 -18.33 -14.74 -8.12
N GLU A 249 -17.37 -15.50 -8.63
CA GLU A 249 -17.51 -16.23 -9.89
C GLU A 249 -18.62 -17.30 -9.77
N MET A 250 -18.57 -18.15 -8.75
CA MET A 250 -19.59 -19.17 -8.50
C MET A 250 -20.96 -18.57 -8.21
N LYS A 251 -21.03 -17.56 -7.34
CA LYS A 251 -22.30 -16.90 -7.02
C LYS A 251 -22.95 -16.26 -8.24
N ALA A 252 -22.16 -15.62 -9.12
CA ALA A 252 -22.69 -15.05 -10.35
C ALA A 252 -23.30 -16.10 -11.30
N TYR A 253 -22.80 -17.34 -11.26
CA TYR A 253 -23.37 -18.44 -12.03
C TYR A 253 -24.62 -19.02 -11.37
N GLU A 254 -24.62 -19.18 -10.05
CA GLU A 254 -25.78 -19.63 -9.28
C GLU A 254 -26.98 -18.66 -9.40
N ASP A 255 -26.72 -17.35 -9.26
CA ASP A 255 -27.73 -16.28 -9.39
C ASP A 255 -28.39 -16.33 -10.79
N GLU A 256 -27.63 -16.73 -11.80
CA GLU A 256 -28.03 -16.84 -13.20
C GLU A 256 -28.56 -18.25 -13.56
N GLY A 257 -28.61 -19.17 -12.60
CA GLY A 257 -29.17 -20.52 -12.76
C GLY A 257 -28.31 -21.48 -13.58
N LEU A 258 -27.00 -21.25 -13.66
CA LEU A 258 -26.08 -22.12 -14.39
C LEU A 258 -25.56 -23.23 -13.50
N ALA A 259 -25.77 -24.49 -13.91
CA ALA A 259 -25.24 -25.67 -13.22
C ALA A 259 -23.78 -25.91 -13.62
N LEU A 260 -22.85 -25.15 -13.04
CA LEU A 260 -21.43 -25.50 -13.13
C LEU A 260 -21.11 -26.60 -12.11
N GLY A 261 -20.24 -27.52 -12.49
CA GLY A 261 -19.77 -28.58 -11.59
C GLY A 261 -19.10 -28.01 -10.33
N ASN A 262 -18.93 -28.85 -9.32
CA ASN A 262 -18.35 -28.44 -8.04
C ASN A 262 -16.85 -28.13 -8.23
N ILE A 263 -16.51 -26.86 -8.46
CA ILE A 263 -15.13 -26.41 -8.62
C ILE A 263 -14.50 -26.29 -7.23
N SER A 264 -13.69 -27.28 -6.83
CA SER A 264 -12.95 -27.23 -5.57
C SER A 264 -11.72 -26.34 -5.69
N TYR A 265 -11.51 -25.45 -4.71
CA TYR A 265 -10.28 -24.66 -4.57
C TYR A 265 -9.70 -24.79 -3.16
N ASN A 266 -8.40 -24.47 -3.02
CA ASN A 266 -7.70 -24.48 -1.74
C ASN A 266 -7.99 -23.17 -0.99
N SER A 267 -8.93 -23.19 -0.06
CA SER A 267 -9.20 -22.04 0.80
C SER A 267 -8.16 -21.90 1.92
N ASN A 268 -7.65 -20.68 2.10
CA ASN A 268 -6.76 -20.33 3.20
C ASN A 268 -7.52 -19.86 4.46
N GLN A 269 -8.86 -19.96 4.48
CA GLN A 269 -9.70 -19.63 5.64
C GLN A 269 -9.22 -20.27 6.96
N PRO A 270 -8.78 -21.55 7.01
CA PRO A 270 -8.29 -22.11 8.26
C PRO A 270 -7.09 -21.35 8.83
N CYS A 271 -6.20 -20.84 7.98
CA CYS A 271 -5.06 -20.03 8.41
C CYS A 271 -5.52 -18.67 8.93
N ILE A 272 -6.53 -18.06 8.32
CA ILE A 272 -7.13 -16.81 8.83
C ILE A 272 -7.78 -17.03 10.20
N ASP A 273 -8.50 -18.13 10.37
CA ASP A 273 -9.13 -18.49 11.64
C ASP A 273 -8.05 -18.66 12.74
N LEU A 274 -6.89 -19.23 12.43
CA LEU A 274 -5.77 -19.32 13.39
C LEU A 274 -5.40 -17.94 13.99
N PHE A 275 -5.46 -16.87 13.18
CA PHE A 275 -5.19 -15.50 13.64
C PHE A 275 -6.40 -14.83 14.31
N GLU A 276 -7.58 -14.94 13.70
CA GLU A 276 -8.76 -14.11 13.98
C GLU A 276 -9.86 -14.82 14.79
N GLN A 277 -9.80 -16.15 14.97
CA GLN A 277 -10.88 -16.93 15.58
C GLN A 277 -11.21 -16.43 16.99
N LYS A 278 -12.52 -16.31 17.26
CA LYS A 278 -13.04 -16.02 18.60
C LYS A 278 -13.36 -17.33 19.32
N PRO A 279 -13.02 -17.48 20.62
CA PRO A 279 -12.48 -16.46 21.52
C PRO A 279 -10.94 -16.35 21.57
N LEU A 280 -10.17 -17.29 21.00
CA LEU A 280 -8.73 -17.44 21.25
C LEU A 280 -7.88 -17.62 19.97
N GLY A 281 -7.86 -16.63 19.08
CA GLY A 281 -6.90 -16.53 17.97
C GLY A 281 -5.53 -15.99 18.41
N ILE A 282 -4.48 -16.17 17.60
CA ILE A 282 -3.11 -15.69 17.91
C ILE A 282 -3.10 -14.20 18.30
N ILE A 283 -3.87 -13.38 17.59
CA ILE A 283 -3.95 -11.93 17.84
C ILE A 283 -4.47 -11.66 19.26
N ARG A 284 -5.54 -12.37 19.67
CA ARG A 284 -6.14 -12.20 20.98
C ARG A 284 -5.23 -12.70 22.11
N ILE A 285 -4.54 -13.82 21.88
CA ILE A 285 -3.56 -14.36 22.84
C ILE A 285 -2.42 -13.35 23.05
N LEU A 286 -1.89 -12.75 21.98
CA LEU A 286 -0.88 -11.69 22.05
C LEU A 286 -1.39 -10.47 22.84
N GLU A 287 -2.61 -10.00 22.56
CA GLU A 287 -3.21 -8.88 23.30
C GLU A 287 -3.33 -9.16 24.80
N GLU A 288 -3.75 -10.35 25.18
CA GLU A 288 -3.92 -10.74 26.58
C GLU A 288 -2.56 -10.82 27.29
N GLU A 289 -1.56 -11.50 26.71
CA GLU A 289 -0.21 -11.57 27.27
C GLU A 289 0.45 -10.19 27.38
N CYS A 290 0.17 -9.28 26.44
CA CYS A 290 0.68 -7.91 26.55
C CYS A 290 0.07 -7.14 27.73
N LYS A 291 -1.15 -7.46 28.18
CA LYS A 291 -1.82 -6.82 29.34
C LYS A 291 -1.30 -7.33 30.68
N PHE A 292 -0.77 -8.56 30.75
CA PHE A 292 -0.24 -9.13 31.99
C PHE A 292 1.21 -8.68 32.23
N PRO A 293 1.52 -7.95 33.33
CA PRO A 293 2.87 -7.40 33.56
C PRO A 293 3.99 -8.45 33.68
N LYS A 294 3.65 -9.65 34.17
CA LYS A 294 4.59 -10.76 34.36
C LYS A 294 4.62 -11.77 33.20
N ALA A 295 3.87 -11.52 32.13
CA ALA A 295 3.91 -12.38 30.94
C ALA A 295 5.25 -12.27 30.21
N THR A 296 5.69 -13.40 29.69
CA THR A 296 6.96 -13.60 28.98
C THR A 296 6.70 -14.20 27.61
N ASP A 297 7.65 -14.12 26.69
CA ASP A 297 7.48 -14.76 25.37
C ASP A 297 7.27 -16.28 25.48
N ALA A 298 7.82 -16.92 26.53
CA ALA A 298 7.60 -18.33 26.83
C ALA A 298 6.16 -18.63 27.29
N SER A 299 5.54 -17.77 28.10
CA SER A 299 4.13 -17.93 28.49
C SER A 299 3.19 -17.72 27.30
N PHE A 300 3.53 -16.79 26.40
CA PHE A 300 2.83 -16.62 25.12
C PHE A 300 2.89 -17.89 24.28
N LEU A 301 4.09 -18.43 24.03
CA LEU A 301 4.27 -19.66 23.25
C LEU A 301 3.46 -20.82 23.84
N SER A 302 3.52 -20.99 25.17
CA SER A 302 2.81 -22.07 25.87
C SER A 302 1.29 -21.98 25.67
N LYS A 303 0.72 -20.77 25.67
CA LYS A 303 -0.71 -20.55 25.38
C LYS A 303 -1.09 -20.85 23.93
N VAL A 304 -0.26 -20.44 22.98
CA VAL A 304 -0.46 -20.74 21.56
C VAL A 304 -0.44 -22.25 21.32
N GLU A 305 0.54 -22.95 21.88
CA GLU A 305 0.64 -24.41 21.77
C GLU A 305 -0.53 -25.12 22.45
N ALA A 306 -0.92 -24.70 23.66
CA ALA A 306 -2.08 -25.28 24.34
C ALA A 306 -3.37 -25.12 23.54
N GLN A 307 -3.55 -24.00 22.84
CA GLN A 307 -4.72 -23.72 22.04
C GLN A 307 -4.77 -24.52 20.72
N PHE A 308 -3.64 -24.62 20.00
CA PHE A 308 -3.67 -25.13 18.62
C PHE A 308 -3.00 -26.50 18.42
N ALA A 309 -2.12 -26.94 19.33
CA ALA A 309 -1.37 -28.19 19.14
C ALA A 309 -2.24 -29.45 19.22
N GLY A 310 -3.35 -29.41 19.98
CA GLY A 310 -4.27 -30.55 20.11
C GLY A 310 -5.05 -30.87 18.84
N ALA A 311 -5.28 -29.87 17.98
CA ALA A 311 -5.96 -30.02 16.68
C ALA A 311 -4.97 -30.12 15.50
N ALA A 312 -3.66 -30.17 15.78
CA ALA A 312 -2.64 -30.21 14.74
C ALA A 312 -2.63 -31.56 14.02
N ASN A 313 -2.83 -31.52 12.70
CA ASN A 313 -2.70 -32.64 11.78
C ASN A 313 -2.02 -32.17 10.49
N ASP A 314 -1.79 -33.07 9.54
CA ASP A 314 -1.09 -32.75 8.29
C ASP A 314 -1.78 -31.68 7.43
N ARG A 315 -3.03 -31.31 7.73
CA ARG A 315 -3.80 -30.25 7.06
C ARG A 315 -4.02 -29.00 7.93
N SER A 316 -3.67 -29.04 9.21
CA SER A 316 -3.84 -27.90 10.11
C SER A 316 -2.92 -26.74 9.74
N PRO A 317 -3.37 -25.48 9.84
CA PRO A 317 -2.51 -24.32 9.66
C PRO A 317 -1.44 -24.21 10.75
N PHE A 318 -1.68 -24.74 11.97
CA PHE A 318 -0.67 -24.76 13.02
C PHE A 318 0.21 -26.00 12.93
N VAL A 319 1.53 -25.80 12.90
CA VAL A 319 2.52 -26.89 12.83
C VAL A 319 3.25 -26.98 14.16
N LYS A 320 2.98 -28.06 14.90
CA LYS A 320 3.65 -28.34 16.19
C LYS A 320 5.12 -28.64 15.96
N GLN A 321 6.00 -27.86 16.58
CA GLN A 321 7.42 -28.15 16.60
C GLN A 321 7.74 -29.16 17.70
N ARG A 322 8.53 -30.19 17.38
CA ARG A 322 8.97 -31.21 18.35
C ARG A 322 10.31 -30.87 19.00
N PHE A 323 11.14 -30.10 18.30
CA PHE A 323 12.48 -29.67 18.70
C PHE A 323 12.74 -28.28 18.08
N GLY A 324 13.44 -27.37 18.78
CA GLY A 324 13.84 -26.09 18.15
C GLY A 324 13.88 -24.82 19.01
N GLY A 325 13.75 -24.89 20.33
CA GLY A 325 13.74 -23.69 21.17
C GLY A 325 12.40 -22.94 21.11
N PRO A 326 12.34 -21.63 21.42
CA PRO A 326 11.10 -20.87 21.55
C PRO A 326 10.53 -20.49 20.17
N ILE A 327 10.06 -21.48 19.41
CA ILE A 327 9.57 -21.34 18.04
C ILE A 327 8.22 -22.03 17.87
N PHE A 328 7.29 -21.39 17.16
CA PHE A 328 6.10 -22.06 16.60
C PHE A 328 6.08 -21.91 15.07
N SER A 329 5.28 -22.71 14.37
CA SER A 329 5.22 -22.63 12.91
C SER A 329 3.80 -22.60 12.39
N ILE A 330 3.60 -21.82 11.33
CA ILE A 330 2.32 -21.71 10.63
C ILE A 330 2.52 -22.17 9.19
N ARG A 331 1.61 -23.01 8.70
CA ARG A 331 1.45 -23.34 7.29
C ARG A 331 0.59 -22.27 6.63
N HIS A 332 1.27 -21.39 5.92
CA HIS A 332 0.69 -20.38 5.06
C HIS A 332 0.39 -20.95 3.67
N TYR A 333 -0.29 -20.18 2.81
CA TYR A 333 -0.49 -20.52 1.40
C TYR A 333 0.85 -20.69 0.65
N SER A 334 1.90 -20.00 1.11
CA SER A 334 3.26 -20.01 0.53
C SER A 334 4.20 -21.02 1.22
N GLY A 335 3.66 -21.88 2.11
CA GLY A 335 4.42 -22.91 2.80
C GLY A 335 4.55 -22.69 4.31
N VAL A 336 5.38 -23.51 4.96
CA VAL A 336 5.54 -23.51 6.42
C VAL A 336 6.60 -22.52 6.85
N VAL A 337 6.25 -21.58 7.73
CA VAL A 337 7.16 -20.56 8.25
C VAL A 337 7.34 -20.73 9.76
N PRO A 338 8.59 -20.90 10.24
CA PRO A 338 8.91 -20.90 11.67
C PRO A 338 9.11 -19.48 12.21
N TYR A 339 8.45 -19.15 13.32
CA TYR A 339 8.51 -17.86 14.01
C TYR A 339 9.16 -18.00 15.39
N THR A 340 10.22 -17.23 15.64
CA THR A 340 10.91 -17.18 16.93
C THR A 340 10.23 -16.18 17.84
N VAL A 341 9.68 -16.63 18.98
CA VAL A 341 8.85 -15.77 19.85
C VAL A 341 9.66 -14.75 20.65
N THR A 342 10.98 -14.86 20.70
CA THR A 342 11.85 -13.95 21.44
C THR A 342 11.61 -12.49 21.03
N GLY A 343 11.23 -11.66 22.00
CA GLY A 343 10.93 -10.24 21.82
C GLY A 343 9.50 -9.95 21.31
N PHE A 344 8.63 -10.95 21.12
CA PHE A 344 7.27 -10.73 20.60
C PHE A 344 6.46 -9.79 21.49
N LEU A 345 6.43 -10.05 22.81
CA LEU A 345 5.63 -9.22 23.72
C LEU A 345 6.18 -7.80 23.82
N ALA A 346 7.51 -7.65 23.83
CA ALA A 346 8.17 -6.35 23.88
C ALA A 346 7.84 -5.51 22.62
N LYS A 347 8.01 -6.11 21.43
CA LYS A 347 7.66 -5.50 20.15
C LYS A 347 6.17 -5.14 20.10
N ASN A 348 5.29 -6.06 20.47
CA ASN A 348 3.85 -5.85 20.39
C ASN A 348 3.32 -4.80 21.38
N ARG A 349 3.98 -4.63 22.54
CA ARG A 349 3.58 -3.64 23.56
C ARG A 349 3.87 -2.19 23.15
N GLN A 350 4.88 -1.94 22.32
CA GLN A 350 5.31 -0.59 21.90
C GLN A 350 5.21 0.44 23.05
N GLN A 351 5.82 0.14 24.20
CA GLN A 351 5.75 1.08 25.31
C GLN A 351 6.68 2.27 25.03
N PHE A 352 6.13 3.33 24.43
CA PHE A 352 6.72 4.65 24.56
C PHE A 352 6.57 5.06 26.03
N SER A 353 7.70 5.12 26.74
CA SER A 353 7.69 5.36 28.19
C SER A 353 7.19 6.78 28.47
N THR A 354 6.52 6.98 29.61
CA THR A 354 6.10 8.32 30.03
C THR A 354 7.29 9.28 30.12
N SER A 355 8.48 8.77 30.49
CA SER A 355 9.72 9.55 30.49
C SER A 355 10.07 10.09 29.09
N LEU A 356 10.01 9.24 28.06
CA LEU A 356 10.27 9.65 26.68
C LEU A 356 9.20 10.61 26.15
N ALA A 357 7.93 10.38 26.50
CA ALA A 357 6.84 11.29 26.13
C ALA A 357 7.08 12.69 26.67
N ARG A 358 7.39 12.82 27.97
CA ARG A 358 7.68 14.11 28.59
C ARG A 358 8.92 14.77 27.99
N LEU A 359 9.94 13.99 27.61
CA LEU A 359 11.12 14.53 26.93
C LEU A 359 10.74 15.27 25.63
N VAL A 360 9.94 14.64 24.78
CA VAL A 360 9.59 15.19 23.46
C VAL A 360 8.46 16.22 23.50
N THR A 361 7.53 16.15 24.47
CA THR A 361 6.41 17.10 24.58
C THR A 361 6.70 18.27 25.52
N GLU A 362 7.19 18.01 26.74
CA GLU A 362 7.40 19.02 27.78
C GLU A 362 8.79 19.68 27.65
N HIS A 363 9.86 18.88 27.58
CA HIS A 363 11.24 19.37 27.73
C HIS A 363 11.88 19.87 26.42
N SER A 364 11.55 19.28 25.28
CA SER A 364 12.03 19.69 23.95
C SER A 364 11.51 21.07 23.58
N LYS A 365 12.38 22.06 23.33
CA LYS A 365 11.94 23.40 22.85
C LYS A 365 11.69 23.44 21.34
N SER A 366 12.04 22.38 20.61
CA SER A 366 11.84 22.31 19.17
C SER A 366 10.36 22.18 18.84
N ILE A 367 9.81 23.18 18.14
CA ILE A 367 8.41 23.21 17.70
C ILE A 367 8.12 22.00 16.79
N PHE A 368 9.05 21.69 15.89
CA PHE A 368 8.90 20.55 14.98
C PHE A 368 8.83 19.23 15.75
N ILE A 369 9.74 18.99 16.70
CA ILE A 369 9.73 17.76 17.51
C ILE A 369 8.44 17.65 18.31
N ARG A 370 7.99 18.71 18.98
CA ARG A 370 6.72 18.68 19.73
C ARG A 370 5.54 18.31 18.81
N HIS A 371 5.47 18.94 17.65
CA HIS A 371 4.41 18.69 16.65
C HIS A 371 4.40 17.25 16.12
N LEU A 372 5.55 16.54 16.09
CA LEU A 372 5.59 15.12 15.74
C LEU A 372 4.85 14.22 16.74
N PHE A 373 4.61 14.71 17.97
CA PHE A 373 4.03 13.96 19.09
C PHE A 373 2.81 14.65 19.73
N ASP A 374 2.13 15.56 19.00
CA ASP A 374 0.95 16.29 19.52
C ASP A 374 -0.19 15.34 19.97
N ASP A 375 -0.29 14.15 19.37
CA ASP A 375 -1.27 13.12 19.73
C ASP A 375 -1.02 12.48 21.11
N LEU A 376 0.17 12.67 21.69
CA LEU A 376 0.52 12.19 23.03
C LEU A 376 0.14 13.18 24.14
N VAL A 377 -0.21 14.42 23.80
CA VAL A 377 -0.67 15.40 24.78
C VAL A 377 -2.14 15.10 25.07
N GLU A 378 -2.41 14.45 26.21
CA GLU A 378 -3.77 14.35 26.74
C GLU A 378 -4.26 15.79 27.03
N VAL A 379 -5.16 16.31 26.18
CA VAL A 379 -5.88 17.55 26.47
C VAL A 379 -6.82 17.26 27.63
N PRO A 380 -6.70 17.96 28.79
CA PRO A 380 -7.75 17.89 29.79
C PRO A 380 -8.99 18.55 29.18
N ASP A 381 -10.04 17.76 28.91
CA ASP A 381 -11.33 18.29 28.44
C ASP A 381 -11.79 19.42 29.38
N PRO A 382 -11.91 20.67 28.91
CA PRO A 382 -12.45 21.75 29.71
C PRO A 382 -13.94 21.82 29.44
N THR A 383 -14.76 21.00 30.10
CA THR A 383 -16.16 21.33 30.48
C THR A 383 -16.87 20.15 31.15
N PRO A 384 -17.43 20.32 32.38
CA PRO A 384 -18.46 19.45 32.89
C PRO A 384 -19.83 20.07 32.56
N ALA A 385 -20.49 19.61 31.50
CA ALA A 385 -21.88 19.98 31.24
C ALA A 385 -22.69 18.80 30.68
N SER A 386 -23.45 18.17 31.59
CA SER A 386 -24.76 17.54 31.41
C SER A 386 -25.13 16.96 30.04
N SER A 387 -25.19 15.62 29.93
CA SER A 387 -26.43 14.84 29.73
C SER A 387 -26.15 13.46 29.13
N GLY A 388 -26.84 12.43 29.63
CA GLY A 388 -26.99 11.15 28.95
C GLY A 388 -26.06 10.03 29.44
N ARG A 389 -26.66 9.01 30.05
CA ARG A 389 -26.01 7.73 30.41
C ARG A 389 -25.39 7.07 29.18
N GLU A 390 -24.08 7.10 29.08
CA GLU A 390 -23.30 6.05 28.43
C GLU A 390 -22.16 5.60 29.37
N SER A 391 -21.99 4.29 29.40
CA SER A 391 -21.14 3.54 30.31
C SER A 391 -19.71 4.07 30.40
N THR A 392 -19.34 4.52 31.60
CA THR A 392 -17.97 4.77 32.06
C THR A 392 -17.15 3.47 32.05
N THR A 393 -16.62 3.11 30.88
CA THR A 393 -15.48 2.20 30.73
C THR A 393 -14.52 2.73 29.66
N SER A 394 -14.21 4.02 29.68
CA SER A 394 -13.02 4.56 29.00
C SER A 394 -11.76 4.30 29.84
N THR A 395 -11.50 3.02 30.15
CA THR A 395 -10.09 2.62 30.27
C THR A 395 -9.60 2.54 28.83
N THR A 396 -8.88 3.57 28.39
CA THR A 396 -8.10 3.58 27.15
C THR A 396 -7.08 2.44 27.26
N THR A 397 -7.52 1.21 27.01
CA THR A 397 -6.63 0.05 26.93
C THR A 397 -5.68 0.36 25.79
N LYS A 398 -4.41 0.64 26.12
CA LYS A 398 -3.36 0.91 25.14
C LYS A 398 -3.41 -0.20 24.09
N ARG A 399 -3.82 0.14 22.85
CA ARG A 399 -3.96 -0.84 21.77
C ARG A 399 -2.57 -1.33 21.39
N THR A 400 -2.35 -2.64 21.45
CA THR A 400 -1.10 -3.28 21.01
C THR A 400 -0.88 -3.09 19.50
N LEU A 401 0.36 -3.23 19.03
CA LEU A 401 0.67 -3.13 17.61
C LEU A 401 -0.18 -4.04 16.73
N ILE A 402 -0.27 -5.32 17.10
CA ILE A 402 -1.00 -6.31 16.29
C ILE A 402 -2.48 -5.94 16.14
N SER A 403 -3.08 -5.29 17.14
CA SER A 403 -4.49 -4.93 17.11
C SER A 403 -4.75 -3.67 16.29
N GLN A 404 -3.84 -2.69 16.35
CA GLN A 404 -3.85 -1.54 15.44
C GLN A 404 -3.67 -1.99 13.99
N PHE A 405 -2.71 -2.89 13.76
CA PHE A 405 -2.43 -3.47 12.44
C PHE A 405 -3.64 -4.24 11.90
N HIS A 406 -4.22 -5.14 12.70
CA HIS A 406 -5.43 -5.88 12.35
C HIS A 406 -6.60 -4.96 12.02
N ALA A 407 -6.83 -3.90 12.80
CA ALA A 407 -7.88 -2.93 12.53
C ALA A 407 -7.65 -2.18 11.21
N SER A 408 -6.41 -1.75 10.94
CA SER A 408 -6.06 -1.09 9.68
C SER A 408 -6.24 -2.03 8.48
N LEU A 409 -5.78 -3.29 8.60
CA LEU A 409 -5.93 -4.31 7.57
C LEU A 409 -7.39 -4.64 7.29
N THR A 410 -8.22 -4.77 8.33
CA THR A 410 -9.66 -5.00 8.18
C THR A 410 -10.34 -3.84 7.46
N SER A 411 -9.99 -2.59 7.81
CA SER A 411 -10.49 -1.39 7.14
C SER A 411 -10.05 -1.32 5.68
N LEU A 412 -8.79 -1.68 5.38
CA LEU A 412 -8.27 -1.77 4.02
C LEU A 412 -9.04 -2.80 3.19
N VAL A 413 -9.15 -4.03 3.68
CA VAL A 413 -9.86 -5.11 2.97
C VAL A 413 -11.31 -4.75 2.71
N SER A 414 -12.01 -4.14 3.69
CA SER A 414 -13.38 -3.66 3.52
C SER A 414 -13.52 -2.65 2.36
N ARG A 415 -12.58 -1.69 2.26
CA ARG A 415 -12.55 -0.73 1.13
C ARG A 415 -12.25 -1.39 -0.21
N LEU A 416 -11.37 -2.38 -0.24
CA LEU A 416 -11.06 -3.13 -1.46
C LEU A 416 -12.27 -3.95 -1.93
N SER A 417 -13.01 -4.55 -1.00
CA SER A 417 -14.22 -5.32 -1.29
C SER A 417 -15.37 -4.48 -1.87
N SER A 418 -15.38 -3.16 -1.68
CA SER A 418 -16.38 -2.27 -2.30
C SER A 418 -15.96 -1.77 -3.68
N CYS A 419 -14.81 -2.19 -4.20
CA CYS A 419 -14.27 -1.79 -5.49
C CYS A 419 -14.29 -2.95 -6.50
N GLU A 420 -14.02 -2.66 -7.77
CA GLU A 420 -13.71 -3.69 -8.76
C GLU A 420 -12.19 -3.96 -8.74
N PRO A 421 -11.73 -5.11 -8.21
CA PRO A 421 -10.31 -5.39 -8.05
C PRO A 421 -9.66 -5.86 -9.36
N HIS A 422 -8.50 -5.29 -9.65
CA HIS A 422 -7.58 -5.79 -10.68
C HIS A 422 -6.29 -6.27 -10.01
N PHE A 423 -5.96 -7.54 -10.21
CA PHE A 423 -4.79 -8.17 -9.58
C PHE A 423 -3.59 -8.19 -10.52
N ILE A 424 -2.44 -7.69 -10.05
CA ILE A 424 -1.14 -7.80 -10.70
C ILE A 424 -0.25 -8.68 -9.83
N ARG A 425 0.19 -9.83 -10.36
CA ARG A 425 1.09 -10.76 -9.65
C ARG A 425 2.51 -10.64 -10.19
N CYS A 426 3.41 -10.09 -9.38
CA CYS A 426 4.83 -9.99 -9.70
C CYS A 426 5.53 -11.31 -9.38
N ILE A 427 6.33 -11.83 -10.32
CA ILE A 427 7.05 -13.11 -10.17
C ILE A 427 8.55 -12.85 -10.16
N LYS A 428 9.25 -13.39 -9.16
CA LYS A 428 10.71 -13.33 -9.10
C LYS A 428 11.31 -14.39 -10.02
N SER A 429 12.12 -13.96 -10.99
CA SER A 429 12.69 -14.85 -12.02
C SER A 429 13.82 -15.74 -11.50
N ASN A 430 14.58 -15.26 -10.51
CA ASN A 430 15.67 -16.01 -9.86
C ASN A 430 16.05 -15.37 -8.51
N SER A 431 16.60 -16.16 -7.59
CA SER A 431 17.05 -15.70 -6.27
C SER A 431 18.28 -14.79 -6.28
N ARG A 432 19.04 -14.76 -7.38
CA ARG A 432 20.29 -13.99 -7.53
C ARG A 432 20.04 -12.54 -7.98
N ASN A 433 18.79 -12.16 -8.24
CA ASN A 433 18.42 -10.87 -8.83
C ASN A 433 19.16 -10.58 -10.15
N ALA A 434 19.56 -11.62 -10.88
CA ALA A 434 20.31 -11.47 -12.13
C ALA A 434 19.35 -11.21 -13.30
N PRO A 435 19.66 -10.25 -14.19
CA PRO A 435 18.89 -10.04 -15.41
C PRO A 435 18.99 -11.29 -16.31
N MET A 436 17.93 -11.55 -17.07
CA MET A 436 17.87 -12.65 -18.05
C MET A 436 18.09 -14.07 -17.49
N ALA A 437 18.07 -14.26 -16.16
CA ALA A 437 18.14 -15.58 -15.54
C ALA A 437 16.74 -16.08 -15.17
N PHE A 438 16.45 -17.33 -15.53
CA PHE A 438 15.14 -17.97 -15.36
C PHE A 438 15.30 -19.27 -14.55
N ASP A 439 14.74 -19.29 -13.33
CA ASP A 439 14.67 -20.49 -12.49
C ASP A 439 13.28 -21.12 -12.59
N SER A 440 13.16 -22.18 -13.41
CA SER A 440 11.89 -22.84 -13.67
C SER A 440 11.26 -23.45 -12.41
N GLY A 441 12.08 -23.98 -11.49
CA GLY A 441 11.59 -24.63 -10.28
C GLY A 441 10.99 -23.60 -9.31
N MET A 442 11.72 -22.50 -9.10
CA MET A 442 11.28 -21.39 -8.25
C MET A 442 10.02 -20.71 -8.80
N ILE A 443 9.97 -20.46 -10.11
CA ILE A 443 8.81 -19.83 -10.76
C ILE A 443 7.59 -20.76 -10.68
N ALA A 444 7.77 -22.06 -10.93
CA ALA A 444 6.67 -23.02 -10.85
C ALA A 444 6.08 -23.13 -9.43
N SER A 445 6.92 -23.07 -8.39
CA SER A 445 6.44 -23.02 -7.00
C SER A 445 5.68 -21.71 -6.72
N GLN A 446 6.24 -20.56 -7.09
CA GLN A 446 5.54 -19.27 -6.93
C GLN A 446 4.16 -19.28 -7.59
N LEU A 447 4.03 -19.79 -8.83
CA LEU A 447 2.76 -19.84 -9.56
C LEU A 447 1.70 -20.74 -8.89
N ARG A 448 2.13 -21.85 -8.26
CA ARG A 448 1.26 -22.71 -7.45
C ARG A 448 0.83 -22.00 -6.18
N ASP A 449 1.79 -21.45 -5.44
CA ASP A 449 1.56 -20.89 -4.11
C ASP A 449 0.63 -19.68 -4.18
N ILE A 450 0.82 -18.76 -5.12
CA ILE A 450 -0.03 -17.56 -5.27
C ILE A 450 -1.42 -17.85 -5.86
N GLY A 451 -1.71 -19.09 -6.27
CA GLY A 451 -3.00 -19.53 -6.80
C GLY A 451 -3.28 -19.11 -8.26
N VAL A 452 -2.24 -18.80 -9.05
CA VAL A 452 -2.43 -18.39 -10.46
C VAL A 452 -2.88 -19.57 -11.32
N LEU A 453 -2.37 -20.78 -11.07
CA LEU A 453 -2.76 -21.96 -11.84
C LEU A 453 -4.23 -22.33 -11.60
N GLU A 454 -4.68 -22.24 -10.36
CA GLU A 454 -6.06 -22.45 -9.93
C GLU A 454 -6.97 -21.39 -10.55
N ALA A 455 -6.58 -20.10 -10.52
CA ALA A 455 -7.34 -19.04 -11.17
C ALA A 455 -7.48 -19.24 -12.69
N ILE A 456 -6.41 -19.65 -13.38
CA ILE A 456 -6.45 -19.97 -14.81
C ILE A 456 -7.38 -21.16 -15.06
N ARG A 457 -7.25 -22.23 -14.26
CA ARG A 457 -8.09 -23.42 -14.39
C ARG A 457 -9.56 -23.06 -14.24
N ILE A 458 -9.92 -22.31 -13.21
CA ILE A 458 -11.30 -21.94 -12.91
C ILE A 458 -11.89 -21.03 -14.01
N ARG A 459 -11.15 -20.01 -14.46
CA ARG A 459 -11.58 -19.21 -15.60
C ARG A 459 -11.68 -20.01 -16.90
N SER A 460 -10.83 -21.02 -17.09
CA SER A 460 -10.85 -21.88 -18.27
C SER A 460 -12.02 -22.87 -18.27
N GLU A 461 -12.41 -23.38 -17.10
CA GLU A 461 -13.56 -24.27 -16.90
C GLU A 461 -14.88 -23.46 -16.91
N GLY A 462 -14.88 -22.24 -16.39
CA GLY A 462 -16.02 -21.30 -16.37
C GLY A 462 -16.20 -20.45 -17.64
N PHE A 463 -17.05 -19.44 -17.55
CA PHE A 463 -17.35 -18.48 -18.63
C PHE A 463 -16.84 -17.09 -18.25
N PRO A 464 -15.66 -16.68 -18.76
CA PRO A 464 -15.00 -15.43 -18.38
C PRO A 464 -15.71 -14.19 -18.93
N GLN A 465 -16.39 -14.28 -20.08
CA GLN A 465 -17.09 -13.15 -20.70
C GLN A 465 -18.57 -13.20 -20.34
N ARG A 466 -19.07 -12.13 -19.70
CA ARG A 466 -20.41 -12.06 -19.11
C ARG A 466 -21.04 -10.72 -19.41
N HIS A 467 -22.14 -10.71 -20.14
CA HIS A 467 -22.80 -9.46 -20.54
C HIS A 467 -24.29 -9.55 -20.31
N THR A 468 -24.90 -8.45 -19.88
CA THR A 468 -26.35 -8.35 -19.90
C THR A 468 -26.85 -8.46 -21.34
N PHE A 469 -28.08 -8.94 -21.52
CA PHE A 469 -28.67 -9.03 -22.86
C PHE A 469 -28.68 -7.66 -23.57
N THR A 470 -28.92 -6.58 -22.83
CA THR A 470 -28.99 -5.22 -23.36
C THR A 470 -27.62 -4.69 -23.81
N ASP A 471 -26.57 -4.88 -23.00
CA ASP A 471 -25.22 -4.42 -23.34
C ASP A 471 -24.68 -5.17 -24.55
N LEU A 472 -24.93 -6.48 -24.59
CA LEU A 472 -24.52 -7.34 -25.68
C LEU A 472 -25.23 -6.93 -26.99
N LEU A 473 -26.52 -6.62 -26.94
CA LEU A 473 -27.23 -6.11 -28.11
C LEU A 473 -26.67 -4.77 -28.57
N HIS A 474 -26.47 -3.82 -27.66
CA HIS A 474 -25.90 -2.51 -28.00
C HIS A 474 -24.54 -2.64 -28.71
N ARG A 475 -23.73 -3.63 -28.32
CA ARG A 475 -22.42 -3.90 -28.92
C ARG A 475 -22.51 -4.60 -30.27
N PHE A 476 -23.31 -5.67 -30.36
CA PHE A 476 -23.31 -6.59 -31.50
C PHE A 476 -24.48 -6.39 -32.48
N ALA A 477 -25.40 -5.45 -32.23
CA ALA A 477 -26.54 -5.18 -33.11
C ALA A 477 -26.12 -4.82 -34.55
N CYS A 478 -24.92 -4.29 -34.78
CA CYS A 478 -24.41 -4.02 -36.11
C CYS A 478 -24.19 -5.28 -36.97
N LEU A 479 -24.12 -6.46 -36.34
CA LEU A 479 -24.03 -7.75 -37.02
C LEU A 479 -25.40 -8.30 -37.42
N LEU A 480 -26.50 -7.73 -36.91
CA LEU A 480 -27.85 -8.15 -37.29
C LEU A 480 -28.23 -7.54 -38.64
N PRO A 481 -28.81 -8.32 -39.57
CA PRO A 481 -29.39 -7.80 -40.79
C PRO A 481 -30.51 -6.80 -40.47
N THR A 482 -30.44 -5.60 -41.05
CA THR A 482 -31.36 -4.46 -40.80
C THR A 482 -32.84 -4.79 -41.09
N ARG A 483 -33.12 -5.88 -41.82
CA ARG A 483 -34.46 -6.29 -42.25
C ARG A 483 -35.25 -7.06 -41.19
N ASN A 484 -34.60 -7.52 -40.12
CA ASN A 484 -35.19 -8.41 -39.11
C ASN A 484 -35.15 -7.86 -37.68
N GLN A 485 -34.93 -6.56 -37.46
CA GLN A 485 -35.08 -5.98 -36.12
C GLN A 485 -36.57 -5.89 -35.77
N PRO A 486 -37.09 -6.77 -34.90
CA PRO A 486 -38.50 -6.74 -34.58
C PRO A 486 -38.70 -5.62 -33.54
N VAL A 487 -39.55 -4.66 -33.89
CA VAL A 487 -39.90 -3.54 -33.01
C VAL A 487 -40.63 -4.13 -31.80
N ASN A 488 -40.08 -3.93 -30.58
CA ASN A 488 -40.66 -4.35 -29.30
C ASN A 488 -40.45 -5.84 -28.88
N VAL A 489 -39.29 -6.42 -29.18
CA VAL A 489 -38.93 -7.78 -28.75
C VAL A 489 -37.94 -7.78 -27.59
N ASP A 490 -38.15 -8.68 -26.63
CA ASP A 490 -37.28 -8.88 -25.47
C ASP A 490 -35.80 -9.04 -25.86
N ALA A 491 -34.91 -8.41 -25.10
CA ALA A 491 -33.48 -8.37 -25.40
C ALA A 491 -32.88 -9.77 -25.49
N ARG A 492 -33.38 -10.71 -24.68
CA ARG A 492 -32.97 -12.12 -24.72
C ARG A 492 -33.26 -12.75 -26.08
N GLN A 493 -34.45 -12.56 -26.63
CA GLN A 493 -34.87 -13.17 -27.89
C GLN A 493 -34.07 -12.61 -29.08
N GLN A 494 -33.73 -11.32 -29.05
CA GLN A 494 -32.88 -10.73 -30.10
C GLN A 494 -31.44 -11.29 -30.05
N ILE A 495 -30.91 -11.57 -28.86
CA ILE A 495 -29.60 -12.24 -28.74
C ILE A 495 -29.66 -13.68 -29.23
N VAL A 496 -30.72 -14.42 -28.91
CA VAL A 496 -30.94 -15.77 -29.46
C VAL A 496 -30.91 -15.73 -31.00
N ALA A 497 -31.66 -14.80 -31.61
CA ALA A 497 -31.68 -14.63 -33.06
C ALA A 497 -30.31 -14.21 -33.64
N LEU A 498 -29.54 -13.38 -32.92
CA LEU A 498 -28.17 -13.02 -33.29
C LEU A 498 -27.27 -14.26 -33.29
N LEU A 499 -27.31 -15.07 -32.24
CA LEU A 499 -26.49 -16.28 -32.12
C LEU A 499 -26.86 -17.29 -33.20
N ASP A 500 -28.15 -17.50 -33.46
CA ASP A 500 -28.65 -18.37 -34.55
C ASP A 500 -28.19 -17.86 -35.92
N HIS A 501 -28.28 -16.56 -36.18
CA HIS A 501 -27.84 -15.95 -37.45
C HIS A 501 -26.34 -16.15 -37.70
N LEU A 502 -25.53 -16.12 -36.64
CA LEU A 502 -24.09 -16.32 -36.69
C LEU A 502 -23.69 -17.81 -36.64
N GLY A 503 -24.66 -18.73 -36.52
CA GLY A 503 -24.42 -20.17 -36.43
C GLY A 503 -23.67 -20.58 -35.17
N ILE A 504 -23.90 -19.88 -34.06
CA ILE A 504 -23.29 -20.19 -32.76
C ILE A 504 -24.28 -21.05 -31.98
N GLU A 505 -23.90 -22.28 -31.63
CA GLU A 505 -24.76 -23.21 -30.88
C GLU A 505 -24.91 -22.80 -29.40
N PHE A 506 -26.15 -22.79 -28.90
CA PHE A 506 -26.48 -22.56 -27.49
C PHE A 506 -27.74 -23.36 -27.07
N PRO A 507 -27.84 -23.82 -25.81
CA PRO A 507 -26.79 -23.87 -24.81
C PRO A 507 -25.71 -24.90 -25.19
N SER A 508 -24.44 -24.54 -25.05
CA SER A 508 -23.29 -25.39 -25.39
C SER A 508 -22.19 -25.25 -24.33
N VAL A 509 -21.10 -26.01 -24.45
CA VAL A 509 -19.92 -25.86 -23.59
C VAL A 509 -19.26 -24.48 -23.77
N HIS A 510 -19.56 -23.79 -24.88
CA HIS A 510 -18.96 -22.52 -25.23
C HIS A 510 -19.84 -21.30 -24.95
N VAL A 511 -21.16 -21.47 -24.98
CA VAL A 511 -22.15 -20.40 -24.75
C VAL A 511 -23.29 -20.89 -23.86
N GLN A 512 -23.57 -20.14 -22.80
CA GLN A 512 -24.68 -20.39 -21.90
C GLN A 512 -25.54 -19.14 -21.72
N LEU A 513 -26.86 -19.35 -21.61
CA LEU A 513 -27.82 -18.27 -21.37
C LEU A 513 -28.27 -18.35 -19.91
N GLY A 514 -27.89 -17.35 -19.11
CA GLY A 514 -28.36 -17.19 -17.74
C GLY A 514 -29.79 -16.65 -17.69
N ARG A 515 -30.21 -16.11 -16.55
CA ARG A 515 -31.51 -15.43 -16.38
C ARG A 515 -31.49 -14.03 -16.98
N THR A 516 -30.47 -13.23 -16.70
CA THR A 516 -30.32 -11.83 -17.14
C THR A 516 -29.09 -11.57 -18.02
N LYS A 517 -28.19 -12.55 -18.12
CA LYS A 517 -26.91 -12.42 -18.83
C LYS A 517 -26.64 -13.57 -19.81
N VAL A 518 -25.72 -13.32 -20.73
CA VAL A 518 -25.11 -14.33 -21.61
C VAL A 518 -23.66 -14.53 -21.24
N PHE A 519 -23.23 -15.78 -21.31
CA PHE A 519 -21.95 -16.27 -20.87
C PHE A 519 -21.20 -16.90 -22.04
N PHE A 520 -19.99 -16.44 -22.32
CA PHE A 520 -19.15 -16.93 -23.41
C PHE A 520 -17.79 -17.40 -22.91
N LYS A 521 -17.25 -18.43 -23.57
CA LYS A 521 -15.80 -18.68 -23.57
C LYS A 521 -15.09 -17.58 -24.37
N SER A 522 -13.87 -17.23 -23.96
CA SER A 522 -13.12 -16.10 -24.55
C SER A 522 -13.03 -16.16 -26.08
N HIS A 523 -12.71 -17.32 -26.64
CA HIS A 523 -12.55 -17.49 -28.09
C HIS A 523 -13.84 -17.21 -28.89
N VAL A 524 -15.03 -17.49 -28.33
CA VAL A 524 -16.31 -17.19 -29.01
C VAL A 524 -16.56 -15.68 -28.99
N TYR A 525 -16.34 -15.04 -27.85
CA TYR A 525 -16.52 -13.60 -27.70
C TYR A 525 -15.53 -12.79 -28.55
N GLU A 526 -14.26 -13.20 -28.58
CA GLU A 526 -13.23 -12.60 -29.42
C GLU A 526 -13.57 -12.70 -30.91
N ARG A 527 -14.19 -13.82 -31.34
CA ARG A 527 -14.70 -13.96 -32.71
C ARG A 527 -15.83 -12.96 -33.00
N LEU A 528 -16.74 -12.73 -32.05
CA LEU A 528 -17.80 -11.72 -32.20
C LEU A 528 -17.22 -10.31 -32.30
N GLU A 529 -16.28 -9.95 -31.43
CA GLU A 529 -15.59 -8.66 -31.46
C GLU A 529 -14.81 -8.43 -32.77
N PHE A 530 -14.17 -9.47 -33.30
CA PHE A 530 -13.52 -9.41 -34.60
C PHE A 530 -14.50 -9.06 -35.73
N LEU A 531 -15.67 -9.70 -35.76
CA LEU A 531 -16.71 -9.41 -36.76
C LEU A 531 -17.23 -7.97 -36.65
N VAL A 532 -17.43 -7.46 -35.43
CA VAL A 532 -17.79 -6.05 -35.18
C VAL A 532 -16.69 -5.12 -35.69
N GLY A 533 -15.43 -5.44 -35.41
CA GLY A 533 -14.27 -4.70 -35.90
C GLY A 533 -14.26 -4.59 -37.43
N CYS A 534 -14.55 -5.67 -38.15
CA CYS A 534 -14.68 -5.66 -39.61
C CYS A 534 -15.84 -4.77 -40.08
N ALA A 535 -17.03 -4.92 -39.48
CA ALA A 535 -18.21 -4.13 -39.84
C ALA A 535 -18.00 -2.62 -39.59
N PHE A 536 -17.34 -2.27 -38.49
CA PHE A 536 -16.97 -0.89 -38.16
C PHE A 536 -15.91 -0.34 -39.10
N ALA A 537 -14.89 -1.13 -39.47
CA ALA A 537 -13.88 -0.70 -40.43
C ALA A 537 -14.48 -0.39 -41.81
N GLU A 538 -15.41 -1.22 -42.28
CA GLU A 538 -16.12 -0.99 -43.54
C GLU A 538 -17.00 0.27 -43.46
N SER A 539 -17.78 0.41 -42.38
CA SER A 539 -18.64 1.57 -42.15
C SER A 539 -17.83 2.86 -42.02
N ALA A 540 -16.73 2.84 -41.26
CA ALA A 540 -15.81 3.97 -41.12
C ALA A 540 -15.20 4.36 -42.46
N THR A 541 -14.79 3.39 -43.28
CA THR A 541 -14.26 3.66 -44.63
C THR A 541 -15.29 4.36 -45.51
N ARG A 542 -16.56 3.91 -45.49
CA ARG A 542 -17.66 4.55 -46.23
C ARG A 542 -17.94 5.97 -45.74
N ILE A 543 -18.00 6.19 -44.43
CA ILE A 543 -18.20 7.52 -43.82
C ILE A 543 -17.04 8.45 -44.17
N GLN A 544 -15.80 7.98 -44.00
CA GLN A 544 -14.60 8.74 -44.32
C GLN A 544 -14.52 9.10 -45.80
N ALA A 545 -14.81 8.15 -46.71
CA ALA A 545 -14.83 8.40 -48.15
C ALA A 545 -15.90 9.46 -48.52
N THR A 546 -17.10 9.34 -47.94
CA THR A 546 -18.20 10.29 -48.16
C THR A 546 -17.84 11.68 -47.64
N PHE A 547 -17.26 11.77 -46.45
CA PHE A 547 -16.83 13.05 -45.87
C PHE A 547 -15.67 13.67 -46.66
N ARG A 548 -14.67 12.88 -47.07
CA ARG A 548 -13.56 13.33 -47.92
C ARG A 548 -14.08 13.87 -49.26
N ARG A 549 -15.03 13.17 -49.89
CA ARG A 549 -15.72 13.64 -51.11
C ARG A 549 -16.44 14.96 -50.87
N PHE A 550 -17.26 15.06 -49.83
CA PHE A 550 -17.97 16.29 -49.47
C PHE A 550 -17.03 17.47 -49.27
N ARG A 551 -15.93 17.27 -48.52
CA ARG A 551 -14.90 18.29 -48.28
C ARG A 551 -14.21 18.73 -49.57
N ALA A 552 -13.85 17.79 -50.44
CA ALA A 552 -13.21 18.07 -51.72
C ALA A 552 -14.15 18.85 -52.67
N GLN A 553 -15.42 18.43 -52.77
CA GLN A 553 -16.43 19.11 -53.59
C GLN A 553 -16.68 20.56 -53.10
N ARG A 554 -16.77 20.77 -51.79
CA ARG A 554 -16.94 22.11 -51.20
C ARG A 554 -15.73 23.01 -51.46
N LEU A 555 -14.51 22.47 -51.32
CA LEU A 555 -13.28 23.21 -51.61
C LEU A 555 -13.17 23.56 -53.10
N TYR A 556 -13.45 22.61 -54.00
CA TYR A 556 -13.47 22.85 -55.44
C TYR A 556 -14.52 23.89 -55.82
N GLY A 557 -15.73 23.80 -55.27
CA GLY A 557 -16.81 24.77 -55.48
C GLY A 557 -16.38 26.19 -55.09
N ARG A 558 -15.75 26.36 -53.92
CA ARG A 558 -15.18 27.65 -53.49
C ARG A 558 -14.10 28.16 -54.44
N LYS A 559 -13.12 27.32 -54.78
CA LYS A 559 -12.04 27.68 -55.72
C LYS A 559 -12.58 28.11 -57.08
N ARG A 560 -13.57 27.38 -57.61
CA ARG A 560 -14.23 27.68 -58.89
C ARG A 560 -14.98 29.02 -58.84
N GLN A 561 -15.75 29.27 -57.78
CA GLN A 561 -16.45 30.55 -57.61
C GLN A 561 -15.48 31.73 -57.51
N SER A 562 -14.42 31.61 -56.71
CA SER A 562 -13.38 32.64 -56.61
C SER A 562 -12.67 32.89 -57.94
N ALA A 563 -12.32 31.84 -58.68
CA ALA A 563 -11.69 31.97 -60.00
C ALA A 563 -12.60 32.67 -61.01
N LEU A 564 -13.88 32.28 -61.08
CA LEU A 564 -14.87 32.92 -61.96
C LEU A 564 -15.09 34.39 -61.61
N PHE A 565 -15.17 34.73 -60.32
CA PHE A 565 -15.30 36.11 -59.87
C PHE A 565 -14.10 36.97 -60.30
N LEU A 566 -12.89 36.44 -60.11
CA LEU A 566 -11.64 37.14 -60.43
C LEU A 566 -11.46 37.30 -61.94
N GLN A 567 -11.75 36.25 -62.72
CA GLN A 567 -11.77 36.28 -64.18
C GLN A 567 -12.78 37.29 -64.72
N ALA A 568 -14.00 37.34 -64.18
CA ALA A 568 -15.03 38.29 -64.59
C ALA A 568 -14.61 39.74 -64.31
N ARG A 569 -13.99 39.99 -63.15
CA ARG A 569 -13.50 41.32 -62.77
C ARG A 569 -12.32 41.76 -63.64
N LEU A 570 -11.36 40.88 -63.90
CA LEU A 570 -10.24 41.15 -64.80
C LEU A 570 -10.70 41.43 -66.23
N ARG A 571 -11.58 40.59 -66.79
CA ARG A 571 -12.16 40.83 -68.13
C ARG A 571 -12.84 42.21 -68.20
N ARG A 572 -13.60 42.59 -67.17
CA ARG A 572 -14.21 43.92 -67.08
C ARG A 572 -13.17 45.04 -67.02
N CYS A 573 -12.11 44.88 -66.23
CA CYS A 573 -11.01 45.85 -66.15
C CYS A 573 -10.30 46.03 -67.50
N VAL A 574 -9.98 44.93 -68.20
CA VAL A 574 -9.33 44.97 -69.52
C VAL A 574 -10.20 45.70 -70.54
N VAL A 575 -11.51 45.43 -70.56
CA VAL A 575 -12.45 46.15 -71.45
C VAL A 575 -12.53 47.64 -71.08
N ARG A 576 -12.57 47.98 -69.79
CA ARG A 576 -12.58 49.39 -69.34
C ARG A 576 -11.29 50.12 -69.66
N SER A 577 -10.12 49.50 -69.49
CA SER A 577 -8.84 50.11 -69.86
C SER A 577 -8.75 50.32 -71.37
N ALA A 578 -9.20 49.35 -72.18
CA ALA A 578 -9.25 49.50 -73.62
C ALA A 578 -10.19 50.65 -74.05
N HIS A 579 -11.33 50.83 -73.38
CA HIS A 579 -12.24 51.95 -73.63
C HIS A 579 -11.65 53.30 -73.20
N ALA A 580 -10.93 53.34 -72.06
CA ALA A 580 -10.26 54.56 -71.59
C ALA A 580 -9.09 54.98 -72.50
N THR A 581 -8.38 54.03 -73.12
CA THR A 581 -7.35 54.31 -74.12
C THR A 581 -7.92 54.70 -75.49
N ALA A 582 -9.15 54.28 -75.81
CA ALA A 582 -9.79 54.57 -77.09
C ALA A 582 -10.46 55.96 -77.15
N TRP A 583 -10.74 56.59 -76.00
CA TRP A 583 -11.35 57.93 -75.92
C TRP A 583 -10.74 58.75 -74.76
N PRO A 584 -9.62 59.46 -75.00
CA PRO A 584 -9.14 60.49 -74.09
C PRO A 584 -9.84 61.82 -74.45
N GLY A 585 -11.06 62.02 -73.94
CA GLY A 585 -11.84 63.24 -74.24
C GLY A 585 -13.21 63.20 -73.60
#